data_AF-A0A917A1J6-F1
#
_entry.id   AF-A0A917A1J6-F1
#
_cell.length_a   1.000
_cell.length_b   1.000
_cell.length_c   1.000
_cell.angle_alpha   90.00
_cell.angle_beta   90.00
_cell.angle_gamma   90.00
#
_symmetry.space_group_name_H-M   'P 1'
#
loop_
_entity.id
_entity.type
_entity.pdbx_description
1 polymer ?
#
loop_
_entity_poly.entity_id
_entity_poly.type
_entity_poly.pdbx_seq_one_letter_code
_entity_poly.pdbx_strand_id
1 'polypeptide(L)'
;MSIFSRLFGRFAKSRNPAQLDPERFDIPRGVNLRADADIIRGFQFCATLQLRTPLRVLSRHGEIFDEIDRAAPQIAKEQWEGIWVPKLRSWKEMGFDIKEMQGETMASSVGQIPRDGGNYLKFLKAVRIAAEADSGIVERRAEVAKALLPLAWSDFVRAHLGADAILDQLFPPFLSTVPRLAAKTGRALIEAGFNTPASINAASDATLTAVAGVGPAALRALRETACRAANEQAEYVDRVIR
;
A
#
# COMPACT_ATOMS: atom_id res chain seq x y z
N MET A 1 -52.06 22.91 -10.75
CA MET A 1 -52.14 21.58 -11.41
C MET A 1 -52.43 21.86 -12.88
N SER A 2 -51.62 21.48 -13.86
CA SER A 2 -51.06 20.15 -14.19
C SER A 2 -49.60 20.35 -14.67
N ILE A 3 -48.51 19.91 -14.01
CA ILE A 3 -48.08 18.58 -13.57
C ILE A 3 -48.23 17.54 -14.69
N PHE A 4 -47.46 17.60 -15.78
CA PHE A 4 -47.00 16.42 -16.57
C PHE A 4 -46.11 16.75 -17.80
N SER A 5 -45.30 17.82 -17.79
CA SER A 5 -44.30 18.07 -18.85
C SER A 5 -42.83 18.04 -18.39
N ARG A 6 -42.55 17.51 -17.19
CA ARG A 6 -41.20 17.29 -16.65
C ARG A 6 -40.84 15.81 -16.55
N LEU A 7 -40.95 15.04 -17.64
CA LEU A 7 -40.73 13.59 -17.57
C LEU A 7 -40.03 12.93 -18.76
N PHE A 8 -39.32 13.68 -19.60
CA PHE A 8 -38.31 13.08 -20.46
C PHE A 8 -36.99 13.84 -20.30
N GLY A 9 -36.20 13.31 -19.37
CA GLY A 9 -34.84 13.73 -19.13
C GLY A 9 -34.03 13.65 -20.42
N ARG A 10 -33.11 14.61 -20.53
CA ARG A 10 -31.95 14.57 -21.43
C ARG A 10 -31.48 13.12 -21.56
N PHE A 11 -31.58 12.56 -22.76
CA PHE A 11 -30.76 11.41 -23.13
C PHE A 11 -29.32 11.77 -22.78
N ALA A 12 -28.79 11.14 -21.73
CA ALA A 12 -27.37 11.17 -21.46
C ALA A 12 -26.71 10.66 -22.74
N LYS A 13 -25.95 11.54 -23.39
CA LYS A 13 -25.10 11.20 -24.52
C LYS A 13 -24.29 10.00 -24.06
N SER A 14 -24.59 8.82 -24.62
CA SER A 14 -23.85 7.59 -24.35
C SER A 14 -22.37 7.92 -24.55
N ARG A 15 -21.61 7.88 -23.45
CA ARG A 15 -20.15 8.01 -23.52
C ARG A 15 -19.68 6.83 -24.34
N ASN A 16 -18.98 7.12 -25.43
CA ASN A 16 -18.36 6.12 -26.28
C ASN A 16 -17.46 5.24 -25.38
N PRO A 17 -17.73 3.93 -25.22
CA PRO A 17 -17.01 3.06 -24.28
C PRO A 17 -15.53 2.88 -24.63
N ALA A 18 -15.11 3.32 -25.81
CA ALA A 18 -13.73 3.23 -26.30
C ALA A 18 -12.83 4.41 -25.92
N GLN A 19 -13.34 5.48 -25.31
CA GLN A 19 -12.47 6.50 -24.71
C GLN A 19 -12.11 6.06 -23.29
N LEU A 20 -11.09 5.19 -23.21
CA LEU A 20 -10.32 5.03 -21.98
C LEU A 20 -9.98 6.44 -21.47
N ASP A 21 -10.38 6.71 -20.23
CA ASP A 21 -10.10 7.98 -19.57
C ASP A 21 -8.59 8.27 -19.68
N PRO A 22 -8.18 9.36 -20.36
CA PRO A 22 -6.76 9.64 -20.62
C PRO A 22 -5.95 9.86 -19.34
N GLU A 23 -6.61 10.06 -18.20
CA GLU A 23 -5.97 10.16 -16.88
C GLU A 23 -5.74 8.80 -16.21
N ARG A 24 -6.26 7.70 -16.78
CA ARG A 24 -6.03 6.35 -16.24
C ARG A 24 -4.67 5.80 -16.67
N PHE A 25 -3.80 5.72 -15.68
CA PHE A 25 -2.47 5.15 -15.79
C PHE A 25 -2.44 3.63 -15.59
N ASP A 26 -3.52 3.05 -15.04
CA ASP A 26 -3.59 1.64 -14.69
C ASP A 26 -4.02 0.75 -15.87
N ILE A 27 -4.24 1.31 -17.06
CA ILE A 27 -4.57 0.57 -18.28
C ILE A 27 -3.50 0.83 -19.36
N PRO A 28 -2.99 -0.21 -20.06
CA PRO A 28 -2.03 -0.03 -21.14
C PRO A 28 -2.61 0.78 -22.28
N ARG A 29 -1.87 1.77 -22.77
CA ARG A 29 -2.27 2.54 -23.96
C ARG A 29 -2.09 1.69 -25.22
N GLY A 30 -3.00 1.85 -26.16
CA GLY A 30 -2.90 1.23 -27.50
C GLY A 30 -3.39 -0.21 -27.60
N VAL A 31 -3.93 -0.80 -26.52
CA VAL A 31 -4.59 -2.11 -26.58
C VAL A 31 -6.06 -1.93 -26.94
N ASN A 32 -6.53 -2.63 -27.97
CA ASN A 32 -7.93 -2.59 -28.39
C ASN A 32 -8.53 -4.00 -28.33
N LEU A 33 -9.23 -4.30 -27.22
CA LEU A 33 -9.83 -5.62 -26.99
C LEU A 33 -10.74 -6.11 -28.12
N ARG A 34 -11.38 -5.20 -28.88
CA ARG A 34 -12.20 -5.58 -30.04
C ARG A 34 -11.35 -5.99 -31.25
N ALA A 35 -10.31 -5.22 -31.53
CA ALA A 35 -9.44 -5.47 -32.67
C ALA A 35 -8.53 -6.69 -32.45
N ASP A 36 -8.13 -6.93 -31.21
CA ASP A 36 -7.17 -7.96 -30.81
C ASP A 36 -7.86 -9.19 -30.18
N ALA A 37 -9.17 -9.37 -30.39
CA ALA A 37 -9.99 -10.37 -29.70
C ALA A 37 -9.61 -11.84 -30.00
N ASP A 38 -8.89 -12.05 -31.09
CA ASP A 38 -8.33 -13.34 -31.53
C ASP A 38 -7.13 -13.78 -30.68
N ILE A 39 -6.39 -12.83 -30.09
CA ILE A 39 -5.19 -13.09 -29.27
C ILE A 39 -5.43 -12.75 -27.79
N ILE A 40 -6.12 -11.66 -27.50
CA ILE A 40 -6.35 -11.14 -26.16
C ILE A 40 -7.73 -11.60 -25.66
N ARG A 41 -7.75 -12.27 -24.52
CA ARG A 41 -8.98 -12.67 -23.82
C ARG A 41 -9.59 -11.52 -23.02
N GLY A 42 -8.74 -10.65 -22.49
CA GLY A 42 -9.12 -9.53 -21.64
C GLY A 42 -7.89 -8.93 -20.95
N PHE A 43 -8.10 -8.31 -19.80
CA PHE A 43 -7.04 -7.83 -18.93
C PHE A 43 -6.99 -8.65 -17.64
N GLN A 44 -5.80 -8.76 -17.06
CA GLN A 44 -5.58 -9.28 -15.72
C GLN A 44 -4.96 -8.18 -14.86
N PHE A 45 -5.50 -7.93 -13.66
CA PHE A 45 -4.93 -6.92 -12.77
C PHE A 45 -3.68 -7.45 -12.08
N CYS A 46 -2.56 -6.74 -12.23
CA CYS A 46 -1.28 -7.05 -11.63
C CYS A 46 -0.95 -5.99 -10.57
N ALA A 47 -1.28 -6.30 -9.31
CA ALA A 47 -0.84 -5.48 -8.18
C ALA A 47 0.69 -5.50 -8.03
N THR A 48 1.30 -4.36 -7.73
CA THR A 48 2.71 -4.29 -7.34
C THR A 48 2.87 -4.83 -5.93
N LEU A 49 3.53 -5.97 -5.75
CA LEU A 49 3.60 -6.69 -4.47
C LEU A 49 4.71 -6.11 -3.56
N GLN A 50 4.33 -5.13 -2.74
CA GLN A 50 5.16 -4.41 -1.77
C GLN A 50 4.43 -4.25 -0.43
N LEU A 51 5.15 -4.07 0.68
CA LEU A 51 4.55 -3.81 2.01
C LEU A 51 3.67 -2.56 2.06
N ARG A 52 3.96 -1.55 1.23
CA ARG A 52 3.18 -0.32 1.16
C ARG A 52 1.87 -0.46 0.37
N THR A 53 1.72 -1.53 -0.41
CA THR A 53 0.56 -1.73 -1.28
C THR A 53 -0.70 -2.01 -0.45
N PRO A 54 -1.77 -1.21 -0.60
CA PRO A 54 -2.98 -1.35 0.23
C PRO A 54 -3.70 -2.68 0.03
N LEU A 55 -4.41 -3.13 1.08
CA LEU A 55 -5.16 -4.38 1.07
C LEU A 55 -6.21 -4.41 -0.05
N ARG A 56 -6.87 -3.27 -0.32
CA ARG A 56 -7.84 -3.15 -1.42
C ARG A 56 -7.24 -3.50 -2.80
N VAL A 57 -5.95 -3.23 -3.01
CA VAL A 57 -5.24 -3.51 -4.27
C VAL A 57 -4.73 -4.95 -4.27
N LEU A 58 -4.08 -5.38 -3.19
CA LEU A 58 -3.60 -6.76 -3.05
C LEU A 58 -4.72 -7.79 -3.20
N SER A 59 -5.92 -7.47 -2.71
CA SER A 59 -7.10 -8.33 -2.79
C SER A 59 -7.59 -8.56 -4.21
N ARG A 60 -7.20 -7.67 -5.14
CA ARG A 60 -7.61 -7.70 -6.54
C ARG A 60 -6.53 -8.24 -7.47
N HIS A 61 -5.35 -8.57 -6.95
CA HIS A 61 -4.28 -9.19 -7.74
C HIS A 61 -4.78 -10.47 -8.42
N GLY A 62 -4.56 -10.57 -9.72
CA GLY A 62 -4.98 -11.70 -10.55
C GLY A 62 -6.41 -11.63 -11.07
N GLU A 63 -7.21 -10.61 -10.70
CA GLU A 63 -8.55 -10.40 -11.26
C GLU A 63 -8.52 -10.33 -12.78
N ILE A 64 -9.50 -10.96 -13.42
CA ILE A 64 -9.67 -10.92 -14.88
C ILE A 64 -10.86 -10.01 -15.22
N PHE A 65 -10.66 -9.16 -16.22
CA PHE A 65 -11.69 -8.32 -16.82
C PHE A 65 -11.73 -8.60 -18.33
N ASP A 66 -12.83 -9.18 -18.81
CA ASP A 66 -13.01 -9.59 -20.21
C ASP A 66 -14.21 -8.91 -20.90
N GLU A 67 -14.82 -7.91 -20.25
CA GLU A 67 -15.91 -7.14 -20.84
C GLU A 67 -15.38 -6.14 -21.88
N ILE A 68 -15.42 -6.53 -23.15
CA ILE A 68 -14.93 -5.77 -24.31
C ILE A 68 -15.54 -4.36 -24.43
N ASP A 69 -16.80 -4.19 -23.99
CA ASP A 69 -17.58 -2.96 -24.16
C ASP A 69 -17.63 -2.08 -22.91
N ARG A 70 -16.89 -2.47 -21.86
CA ARG A 70 -16.83 -1.70 -20.62
C ARG A 70 -15.39 -1.34 -20.28
N ALA A 71 -15.23 -0.23 -19.55
CA ALA A 71 -13.95 0.09 -18.96
C ALA A 71 -13.70 -0.81 -17.76
N ALA A 72 -12.48 -1.37 -17.65
CA ALA A 72 -12.06 -2.13 -16.49
C ALA A 72 -12.22 -1.29 -15.20
N PRO A 73 -12.53 -1.86 -14.04
CA PRO A 73 -12.66 -1.06 -12.82
C PRO A 73 -11.34 -0.36 -12.47
N GLN A 74 -11.42 0.83 -11.89
CA GLN A 74 -10.25 1.55 -11.37
C GLN A 74 -9.91 1.01 -9.98
N ILE A 75 -8.83 0.25 -9.89
CA ILE A 75 -8.38 -0.39 -8.65
C ILE A 75 -7.23 0.40 -8.03
N ALA A 76 -6.28 0.81 -8.87
CA ALA A 76 -5.13 1.60 -8.46
C ALA A 76 -5.51 3.09 -8.41
N LYS A 77 -5.29 3.71 -7.26
CA LYS A 77 -5.40 5.18 -7.08
C LYS A 77 -4.11 5.89 -7.46
N GLU A 78 -2.99 5.18 -7.39
CA GLU A 78 -1.65 5.69 -7.69
C GLU A 78 -0.92 4.73 -8.64
N GLN A 79 -0.02 5.27 -9.47
CA GLN A 79 0.71 4.50 -10.50
C GLN A 79 1.52 3.33 -9.95
N TRP A 80 1.98 3.42 -8.71
CA TRP A 80 2.83 2.42 -8.10
C TRP A 80 2.05 1.25 -7.48
N GLU A 81 0.71 1.30 -7.44
CA GLU A 81 -0.12 0.28 -6.79
C GLU A 81 -0.33 -0.97 -7.66
N GLY A 82 -0.44 -0.79 -8.98
CA GLY A 82 -0.66 -1.88 -9.92
C GLY A 82 -1.15 -1.41 -11.27
N ILE A 83 -1.27 -2.37 -12.19
CA ILE A 83 -1.66 -2.12 -13.58
C ILE A 83 -2.43 -3.31 -14.15
N TRP A 84 -3.38 -3.04 -15.04
CA TRP A 84 -4.00 -4.05 -15.89
C TRP A 84 -3.02 -4.48 -16.97
N VAL A 85 -2.80 -5.78 -17.13
CA VAL A 85 -1.97 -6.33 -18.21
C VAL A 85 -2.81 -7.17 -19.16
N PRO A 86 -2.56 -7.16 -20.48
CA PRO A 86 -3.30 -8.02 -21.40
C PRO A 86 -3.14 -9.48 -21.00
N LYS A 87 -4.26 -10.19 -20.89
CA LYS A 87 -4.28 -11.64 -20.71
C LYS A 87 -4.51 -12.28 -22.07
N LEU A 88 -3.46 -12.93 -22.56
CA LEU A 88 -3.52 -13.68 -23.81
C LEU A 88 -4.38 -14.92 -23.64
N ARG A 89 -5.00 -15.35 -24.73
CA ARG A 89 -5.57 -16.69 -24.87
C ARG A 89 -4.44 -17.71 -24.78
N SER A 90 -4.77 -18.89 -24.29
CA SER A 90 -3.88 -20.05 -24.34
C SER A 90 -3.61 -20.48 -25.80
N TRP A 91 -2.48 -21.14 -26.04
CA TRP A 91 -2.14 -21.80 -27.29
C TRP A 91 -3.28 -22.70 -27.76
N LYS A 92 -3.88 -23.46 -26.83
CA LYS A 92 -5.03 -24.32 -27.11
C LYS A 92 -6.27 -23.53 -27.55
N GLU A 93 -6.58 -22.41 -26.90
CA GLU A 93 -7.68 -21.51 -27.29
C GLU A 93 -7.43 -20.86 -28.65
N MET A 94 -6.15 -20.71 -29.05
CA MET A 94 -5.75 -20.23 -30.37
C MET A 94 -5.63 -21.35 -31.42
N GLY A 95 -5.94 -22.61 -31.07
CA GLY A 95 -5.92 -23.76 -31.98
C GLY A 95 -4.58 -24.47 -32.13
N PHE A 96 -3.58 -24.13 -31.30
CA PHE A 96 -2.28 -24.79 -31.26
C PHE A 96 -2.23 -25.85 -30.14
N ASP A 97 -1.83 -27.08 -30.48
CA ASP A 97 -1.61 -28.14 -29.50
C ASP A 97 -0.20 -28.04 -28.89
N ILE A 98 0.04 -26.94 -28.17
CA ILE A 98 1.31 -26.64 -27.49
C ILE A 98 1.01 -26.50 -26.00
N LYS A 99 1.86 -27.11 -25.16
CA LYS A 99 1.74 -26.95 -23.70
C LYS A 99 2.10 -25.51 -23.30
N GLU A 100 1.27 -24.92 -22.45
CA GLU A 100 1.57 -23.63 -21.83
C GLU A 100 2.87 -23.68 -21.03
N MET A 101 3.66 -22.60 -21.11
CA MET A 101 4.81 -22.43 -20.25
C MET A 101 4.34 -22.37 -18.78
N GLN A 102 4.81 -23.33 -17.99
CA GLN A 102 4.58 -23.36 -16.56
C GLN A 102 5.63 -22.51 -15.84
N GLY A 103 5.28 -21.97 -14.68
CA GLY A 103 6.24 -21.27 -13.81
C GLY A 103 6.46 -19.80 -14.17
N GLU A 104 5.43 -19.11 -14.67
CA GLU A 104 5.49 -17.66 -14.80
C GLU A 104 5.76 -17.00 -13.44
N THR A 105 6.66 -16.03 -13.44
CA THR A 105 7.06 -15.30 -12.25
C THR A 105 6.88 -13.80 -12.44
N MET A 106 6.84 -13.06 -11.34
CA MET A 106 6.86 -11.61 -11.33
C MET A 106 7.91 -11.06 -10.36
N ALA A 107 8.29 -9.81 -10.56
CA ALA A 107 9.15 -9.08 -9.62
C ALA A 107 8.34 -8.61 -8.40
N SER A 108 8.98 -8.63 -7.23
CA SER A 108 8.44 -8.13 -5.97
C SER A 108 9.55 -7.47 -5.15
N SER A 109 9.20 -6.85 -4.01
CA SER A 109 10.22 -6.29 -3.10
C SER A 109 11.10 -7.34 -2.41
N VAL A 110 10.79 -8.64 -2.53
CA VAL A 110 11.61 -9.74 -1.99
C VAL A 110 12.26 -10.58 -3.11
N GLY A 111 12.31 -10.04 -4.33
CA GLY A 111 12.84 -10.73 -5.50
C GLY A 111 11.75 -11.36 -6.37
N GLN A 112 12.13 -12.40 -7.11
CA GLN A 112 11.26 -13.11 -8.05
C GLN A 112 10.33 -14.06 -7.30
N ILE A 113 9.03 -13.98 -7.60
CA ILE A 113 7.98 -14.80 -6.97
C ILE A 113 7.02 -15.35 -8.03
N PRO A 114 6.18 -16.36 -7.72
CA PRO A 114 5.14 -16.82 -8.63
C PRO A 114 4.24 -15.68 -9.11
N ARG A 115 3.79 -15.74 -10.38
CA ARG A 115 2.96 -14.68 -11.01
C ARG A 115 1.62 -14.45 -10.30
N ASP A 116 1.07 -15.46 -9.63
CA ASP A 116 -0.14 -15.35 -8.81
C ASP A 116 0.11 -14.72 -7.43
N GLY A 117 1.35 -14.31 -7.17
CA GLY A 117 1.83 -13.76 -5.90
C GLY A 117 2.25 -14.81 -4.87
N GLY A 118 1.89 -16.07 -5.07
CA GLY A 118 2.26 -17.19 -4.21
C GLY A 118 2.06 -16.93 -2.71
N ASN A 119 3.00 -17.43 -1.90
CA ASN A 119 2.99 -17.22 -0.45
C ASN A 119 3.29 -15.77 -0.06
N TYR A 120 3.98 -15.01 -0.91
CA TYR A 120 4.31 -13.62 -0.60
C TYR A 120 3.07 -12.71 -0.61
N LEU A 121 2.13 -12.93 -1.54
CA LEU A 121 0.85 -12.21 -1.52
C LEU A 121 0.04 -12.51 -0.25
N LYS A 122 0.04 -13.76 0.22
CA LYS A 122 -0.63 -14.16 1.46
C LYS A 122 -0.01 -13.47 2.68
N PHE A 123 1.32 -13.43 2.73
CA PHE A 123 2.08 -12.69 3.74
C PHE A 123 1.69 -11.20 3.76
N LEU A 124 1.74 -10.54 2.58
CA LEU A 124 1.37 -9.13 2.47
C LEU A 124 -0.07 -8.89 2.94
N LYS A 125 -1.03 -9.71 2.49
CA LYS A 125 -2.43 -9.58 2.92
C LYS A 125 -2.58 -9.73 4.44
N ALA A 126 -1.90 -10.70 5.07
CA ALA A 126 -1.95 -10.88 6.52
C ALA A 126 -1.45 -9.63 7.27
N VAL A 127 -0.31 -9.07 6.85
CA VAL A 127 0.24 -7.83 7.42
C VAL A 127 -0.72 -6.65 7.20
N ARG A 128 -1.27 -6.50 5.98
CA ARG A 128 -2.16 -5.39 5.64
C ARG A 128 -3.53 -5.46 6.33
N ILE A 129 -4.07 -6.66 6.54
CA ILE A 129 -5.29 -6.86 7.34
C ILE A 129 -5.10 -6.30 8.75
N ALA A 130 -3.98 -6.64 9.41
CA ALA A 130 -3.68 -6.12 10.75
C ALA A 130 -3.38 -4.61 10.75
N ALA A 131 -2.61 -4.13 9.77
CA ALA A 131 -2.20 -2.72 9.70
C ALA A 131 -3.34 -1.75 9.31
N GLU A 132 -4.35 -2.22 8.58
CA GLU A 132 -5.50 -1.43 8.11
C GLU A 132 -6.76 -1.63 8.95
N ALA A 133 -6.68 -2.39 10.05
CA ALA A 133 -7.82 -2.61 10.95
C ALA A 133 -8.39 -1.29 11.51
N ASP A 134 -9.68 -1.30 11.85
CA ASP A 134 -10.35 -0.16 12.49
C ASP A 134 -10.08 -0.13 14.00
N SER A 135 -8.82 0.05 14.37
CA SER A 135 -8.34 0.08 15.75
C SER A 135 -7.18 1.07 15.96
N GLY A 136 -6.81 1.30 17.22
CA GLY A 136 -5.73 2.21 17.60
C GLY A 136 -4.38 1.77 17.06
N ILE A 137 -3.45 2.71 16.87
CA ILE A 137 -2.12 2.43 16.29
C ILE A 137 -1.36 1.37 17.11
N VAL A 138 -1.44 1.43 18.45
CA VAL A 138 -0.77 0.45 19.34
C VAL A 138 -1.32 -0.96 19.13
N GLU A 139 -2.65 -1.10 19.07
CA GLU A 139 -3.33 -2.38 18.83
C GLU A 139 -2.97 -2.93 17.45
N ARG A 140 -3.03 -2.08 16.41
CA ARG A 140 -2.60 -2.48 15.06
C ARG A 140 -1.15 -2.90 14.99
N ARG A 141 -0.24 -2.18 15.66
CA ARG A 141 1.18 -2.54 15.71
C ARG A 141 1.37 -3.91 16.37
N ALA A 142 0.63 -4.20 17.46
CA ALA A 142 0.65 -5.50 18.11
C ALA A 142 0.09 -6.63 17.22
N GLU A 143 -1.02 -6.39 16.52
CA GLU A 143 -1.60 -7.36 15.58
C GLU A 143 -0.69 -7.62 14.38
N VAL A 144 0.00 -6.59 13.85
CA VAL A 144 1.02 -6.80 12.82
C VAL A 144 2.15 -7.66 13.38
N ALA A 145 2.67 -7.37 14.58
CA ALA A 145 3.73 -8.16 15.19
C ALA A 145 3.32 -9.64 15.31
N LYS A 146 2.08 -9.91 15.73
CA LYS A 146 1.49 -11.24 15.78
C LYS A 146 1.37 -11.89 14.40
N ALA A 147 0.96 -11.14 13.38
CA ALA A 147 0.84 -11.62 11.99
C ALA A 147 2.20 -12.02 11.39
N LEU A 148 3.32 -11.52 11.92
CA LEU A 148 4.68 -11.85 11.50
C LEU A 148 5.25 -13.11 12.18
N LEU A 149 4.62 -13.63 13.23
CA LEU A 149 5.09 -14.80 13.99
C LEU A 149 5.10 -16.15 13.24
N PRO A 150 4.15 -16.46 12.32
CA PRO A 150 4.15 -17.75 11.66
C PRO A 150 5.47 -18.06 10.96
N LEU A 151 6.03 -19.26 11.20
CA LEU A 151 7.30 -19.69 10.61
C LEU A 151 7.28 -19.67 9.07
N ALA A 152 6.11 -19.85 8.46
CA ALA A 152 5.94 -19.73 7.01
C ALA A 152 6.33 -18.35 6.44
N TRP A 153 6.43 -17.32 7.30
CA TRP A 153 6.81 -15.96 6.92
C TRP A 153 8.26 -15.61 7.22
N SER A 154 9.05 -16.49 7.85
CA SER A 154 10.39 -16.15 8.34
C SER A 154 11.31 -15.58 7.25
N ASP A 155 11.23 -16.12 6.04
CA ASP A 155 12.08 -15.68 4.93
C ASP A 155 11.65 -14.31 4.40
N PHE A 156 10.35 -14.02 4.36
CA PHE A 156 9.85 -12.70 3.98
C PHE A 156 10.15 -11.65 5.06
N VAL A 157 10.00 -12.01 6.34
CA VAL A 157 10.38 -11.13 7.46
C VAL A 157 11.87 -10.78 7.39
N ARG A 158 12.72 -11.78 7.13
CA ARG A 158 14.17 -11.57 6.96
C ARG A 158 14.50 -10.72 5.73
N ALA A 159 13.82 -10.94 4.62
CA ALA A 159 13.99 -10.15 3.40
C ALA A 159 13.61 -8.67 3.61
N HIS A 160 12.73 -8.38 4.57
CA HIS A 160 12.35 -7.03 5.01
C HIS A 160 13.15 -6.54 6.23
N LEU A 161 14.32 -7.11 6.50
CA LEU A 161 15.24 -6.71 7.58
C LEU A 161 14.69 -6.93 9.00
N GLY A 162 13.72 -7.82 9.17
CA GLY A 162 13.18 -8.21 10.46
C GLY A 162 11.82 -7.59 10.80
N ALA A 163 11.19 -8.08 11.86
CA ALA A 163 9.86 -7.65 12.26
C ALA A 163 9.82 -6.17 12.67
N ASP A 164 10.83 -5.70 13.40
CA ASP A 164 10.92 -4.29 13.82
C ASP A 164 10.99 -3.34 12.63
N ALA A 165 11.74 -3.71 11.57
CA ALA A 165 11.82 -2.89 10.36
C ALA A 165 10.47 -2.79 9.63
N ILE A 166 9.71 -3.88 9.57
CA ILE A 166 8.35 -3.87 9.01
C ILE A 166 7.43 -2.98 9.86
N LEU A 167 7.47 -3.15 11.17
CA LEU A 167 6.66 -2.37 12.10
C LEU A 167 7.01 -0.88 12.02
N ASP A 168 8.28 -0.52 11.93
CA ASP A 168 8.74 0.87 11.84
C ASP A 168 8.48 1.48 10.46
N GLN A 169 8.37 0.68 9.42
CA GLN A 169 7.91 1.15 8.11
C GLN A 169 6.43 1.56 8.15
N LEU A 170 5.59 0.79 8.84
CA LEU A 170 4.13 1.02 8.92
C LEU A 170 3.75 2.01 10.04
N PHE A 171 4.43 1.91 11.18
CA PHE A 171 4.16 2.59 12.44
C PHE A 171 5.45 3.07 13.11
N PRO A 172 6.24 3.96 12.48
CA PRO A 172 7.50 4.42 13.06
C PRO A 172 7.28 5.05 14.44
N PRO A 173 8.22 4.89 15.38
CA PRO A 173 8.23 5.65 16.62
C PRO A 173 8.17 7.16 16.32
N PHE A 174 7.44 7.91 17.14
CA PHE A 174 7.31 9.37 17.00
C PHE A 174 8.68 10.04 16.84
N LEU A 175 9.65 9.68 17.68
CA LEU A 175 10.99 10.27 17.65
C LEU A 175 11.76 9.98 16.36
N SER A 176 11.49 8.87 15.66
CA SER A 176 12.16 8.60 14.38
C SER A 176 11.62 9.48 13.23
N THR A 177 10.55 10.24 13.48
CA THR A 177 10.02 11.24 12.54
C THR A 177 10.61 12.62 12.73
N VAL A 178 11.36 12.85 13.83
CA VAL A 178 11.98 14.13 14.14
C VAL A 178 13.17 14.36 13.20
N PRO A 179 13.18 15.46 12.41
CA PRO A 179 14.24 15.70 11.44
C PRO A 179 15.62 15.77 12.09
N ARG A 180 16.59 15.06 11.49
CA ARG A 180 18.01 15.05 11.90
C ARG A 180 18.26 14.53 13.32
N LEU A 181 17.27 13.89 13.97
CA LEU A 181 17.49 13.21 15.23
C LEU A 181 18.21 11.89 14.99
N ALA A 182 19.39 11.72 15.58
CA ALA A 182 20.13 10.47 15.48
C ALA A 182 19.38 9.35 16.21
N ALA A 183 19.38 8.13 15.65
CA ALA A 183 18.69 6.98 16.23
C ALA A 183 19.14 6.68 17.68
N LYS A 184 20.44 6.85 17.98
CA LYS A 184 20.99 6.70 19.34
C LYS A 184 20.38 7.71 20.32
N THR A 185 20.23 8.98 19.90
CA THR A 185 19.60 10.03 20.71
C THR A 185 18.11 9.73 20.91
N GLY A 186 17.42 9.27 19.87
CA GLY A 186 16.02 8.84 19.97
C GLY A 186 15.82 7.74 21.01
N ARG A 187 16.68 6.71 21.03
CA ARG A 187 16.64 5.66 22.06
C ARG A 187 16.86 6.20 23.47
N ALA A 188 17.86 7.08 23.65
CA ALA A 188 18.11 7.70 24.95
C ALA A 188 16.93 8.54 25.45
N LEU A 189 16.20 9.21 24.54
CA LEU A 189 14.96 9.92 24.88
C LEU A 189 13.84 8.96 25.31
N ILE A 190 13.67 7.82 24.62
CA ILE A 190 12.69 6.79 25.00
C ILE A 190 13.02 6.23 26.38
N GLU A 191 14.28 5.88 26.63
CA GLU A 191 14.76 5.38 27.93
C GLU A 191 14.55 6.40 29.06
N ALA A 192 14.61 7.69 28.75
CA ALA A 192 14.31 8.78 29.67
C ALA A 192 12.80 9.10 29.82
N GLY A 193 11.92 8.36 29.13
CA GLY A 193 10.46 8.54 29.19
C GLY A 193 9.91 9.64 28.26
N PHE A 194 10.71 10.14 27.32
CA PHE A 194 10.32 11.18 26.37
C PHE A 194 9.91 10.60 25.01
N ASN A 195 8.95 9.67 25.00
CA ASN A 195 8.53 8.94 23.80
C ASN A 195 7.27 9.50 23.11
N THR A 196 6.61 10.50 23.70
CA THR A 196 5.40 11.15 23.15
C THR A 196 5.55 12.66 22.97
N PRO A 197 4.81 13.29 22.06
CA PRO A 197 4.78 14.75 21.96
C PRO A 197 4.44 15.47 23.27
N ALA A 198 3.51 14.94 24.08
CA ALA A 198 3.12 15.49 25.37
C ALA A 198 4.30 15.48 26.37
N SER A 199 5.01 14.34 26.47
CA SER A 199 6.18 14.23 27.35
C SER A 199 7.29 15.21 26.95
N ILE A 200 7.52 15.39 25.64
CA ILE A 200 8.46 16.38 25.11
C ILE A 200 8.01 17.79 25.46
N ASN A 201 6.74 18.12 25.25
CA ASN A 201 6.20 19.46 25.51
C ASN A 201 6.20 19.82 27.00
N ALA A 202 5.91 18.88 27.88
CA ALA A 202 5.91 19.08 29.33
C ALA A 202 7.31 19.19 29.95
N ALA A 203 8.32 18.54 29.35
CA ALA A 203 9.69 18.60 29.82
C ALA A 203 10.25 20.03 29.72
N SER A 204 11.16 20.41 30.62
CA SER A 204 11.92 21.66 30.47
C SER A 204 13.02 21.50 29.42
N ASP A 205 13.46 22.59 28.79
CA ASP A 205 14.58 22.55 27.85
C ASP A 205 15.86 22.02 28.52
N ALA A 206 16.12 22.41 29.77
CA ALA A 206 17.24 21.88 30.56
C ALA A 206 17.17 20.36 30.69
N THR A 207 15.98 19.81 30.98
CA THR A 207 15.75 18.36 31.08
C THR A 207 16.03 17.65 29.77
N LEU A 208 15.53 18.18 28.64
CA LEU A 208 15.75 17.56 27.33
C LEU A 208 17.22 17.63 26.90
N THR A 209 17.91 18.75 27.14
CA THR A 209 19.34 18.91 26.80
C THR A 209 20.28 18.07 27.67
N ALA A 210 19.82 17.59 28.83
CA ALA A 210 20.57 16.65 29.64
C ALA A 210 20.68 15.26 28.98
N VAL A 211 19.81 14.94 28.02
CA VAL A 211 19.88 13.70 27.26
C VAL A 211 21.01 13.77 26.23
N ALA A 212 21.92 12.80 26.27
CA ALA A 212 23.09 12.77 25.40
C ALA A 212 22.71 12.85 23.91
N GLY A 213 23.25 13.86 23.22
CA GLY A 213 22.99 14.11 21.80
C GLY A 213 21.84 15.07 21.50
N VAL A 214 21.18 15.63 22.53
CA VAL A 214 20.17 16.69 22.36
C VAL A 214 20.84 18.07 22.49
N GLY A 215 21.36 18.57 21.37
CA GLY A 215 21.83 19.96 21.26
C GLY A 215 20.71 20.95 20.89
N PRO A 216 21.01 22.26 20.76
CA PRO A 216 20.01 23.29 20.45
C PRO A 216 19.19 23.04 19.17
N ALA A 217 19.82 22.49 18.13
CA ALA A 217 19.15 22.16 16.87
C ALA A 217 18.18 20.97 17.02
N ALA A 218 18.60 19.92 17.73
CA ALA A 218 17.76 18.75 18.00
C ALA A 218 16.59 19.12 18.92
N LEU A 219 16.84 19.94 19.95
CA LEU A 219 15.80 20.47 20.83
C LEU A 219 14.73 21.24 20.05
N ARG A 220 15.15 22.15 19.16
CA ARG A 220 14.23 22.91 18.30
C ARG A 220 13.38 21.97 17.44
N ALA A 221 14.01 21.00 16.78
CA ALA A 221 13.31 20.02 15.94
C ALA A 221 12.31 19.17 16.76
N LEU A 222 12.68 18.76 17.98
CA LEU A 222 11.79 18.03 18.90
C LEU A 222 10.55 18.87 19.24
N ARG A 223 10.73 20.12 19.67
CA ARG A 223 9.64 21.04 20.02
C ARG A 223 8.72 21.31 18.83
N GLU A 224 9.29 21.61 17.67
CA GLU A 224 8.53 21.86 16.45
C GLU A 224 7.72 20.63 16.02
N THR A 225 8.32 19.44 16.07
CA THR A 225 7.64 18.20 15.70
C THR A 225 6.55 17.84 16.71
N ALA A 226 6.83 17.97 18.00
CA ALA A 226 5.86 17.71 19.07
C ALA A 226 4.67 18.68 19.04
N CYS A 227 4.90 19.96 18.77
CA CYS A 227 3.85 20.97 18.64
C CYS A 227 2.92 20.72 17.44
N ARG A 228 3.44 20.13 16.35
CA ARG A 228 2.67 19.79 15.15
C ARG A 228 1.98 18.42 15.21
N ALA A 229 2.25 17.62 16.25
CA ALA A 229 1.68 16.28 16.34
C ALA A 229 0.16 16.37 16.54
N ALA A 230 -0.59 15.68 15.68
CA ALA A 230 -2.06 15.67 15.75
C ALA A 230 -2.59 14.95 17.01
N ASN A 231 -1.81 14.03 17.56
CA ASN A 231 -2.11 13.32 18.81
C ASN A 231 -0.92 13.48 19.75
N GLU A 232 -1.13 14.14 20.88
CA GLU A 232 -0.07 14.45 21.84
C GLU A 232 0.44 13.22 22.60
N GLN A 233 -0.34 12.15 22.69
CA GLN A 233 0.04 10.90 23.37
C GLN A 233 0.56 9.84 22.39
N ALA A 234 0.73 10.17 21.11
CA ALA A 234 1.15 9.20 20.10
C ALA A 234 2.63 8.80 20.29
N GLU A 235 2.86 7.54 20.66
CA GLU A 235 4.18 6.92 20.65
C GLU A 235 4.65 6.54 19.24
N TYR A 236 3.69 6.28 18.35
CA TYR A 236 3.91 5.86 16.97
C TYR A 236 3.08 6.71 16.01
N VAL A 237 3.58 6.87 14.78
CA VAL A 237 2.91 7.63 13.72
C VAL A 237 2.30 6.66 12.70
N ASP A 238 1.05 6.90 12.29
CA ASP A 238 0.40 6.07 11.27
C ASP A 238 0.92 6.43 9.87
N ARG A 239 1.62 5.49 9.22
CA ARG A 239 2.05 5.60 7.81
C ARG A 239 1.28 4.65 6.88
N VAL A 240 0.22 4.01 7.36
CA VAL A 240 -0.53 3.02 6.59
C VAL A 240 -1.43 3.71 5.56
N ILE A 241 -1.13 3.52 4.28
CA ILE A 241 -1.96 4.00 3.14
C ILE A 241 -3.19 3.10 2.97
N ARG A 242 -4.40 3.62 2.78
CA ARG A 242 -5.65 2.85 2.63
C ARG A 242 -6.31 3.00 1.24
#